data_AF-A0A8T4NSF7-F1
#
_entry.id   AF-A0A8T4NSF7-F1
#
_cell.length_a   1.000
_cell.length_b   1.000
_cell.length_c   1.000
_cell.angle_alpha   90.00
_cell.angle_beta   90.00
_cell.angle_gamma   90.00
#
_symmetry.space_group_name_H-M   'P 1'
#
loop_
_entity.id
_entity.type
_entity.pdbx_description
1 polymer ?
#
loop_
_entity_poly.entity_id
_entity_poly.type
_entity_poly.pdbx_seq_one_letter_code
_entity_poly.pdbx_strand_id
1 'polypeptide(L)' 'MAYICKNCNFKFEAKNVFDCPYCGKKEFIEKEKNASELLDDIDRLLE' A
#
# COMPACT_ATOMS: atom_id res chain seq x y z
N MET A 1 -2.63 -2.38 -9.69
CA MET A 1 -1.97 -1.71 -8.55
C MET A 1 -2.54 -2.35 -7.31
N ALA A 2 -1.70 -3.06 -6.56
CA ALA A 2 -2.11 -3.71 -5.33
C ALA A 2 -2.14 -2.68 -4.18
N TYR A 3 -3.15 -2.81 -3.32
CA TYR A 3 -3.32 -2.01 -2.12
C TYR A 3 -3.37 -2.97 -0.92
N ILE A 4 -2.90 -2.48 0.22
CA ILE A 4 -2.93 -3.19 1.49
C ILE A 4 -3.58 -2.30 2.55
N CYS A 5 -4.54 -2.84 3.29
CA CYS A 5 -5.08 -2.17 4.45
C CYS A 5 -4.23 -2.49 5.69
N LYS A 6 -3.53 -1.52 6.28
CA LYS A 6 -2.72 -1.70 7.50
C LYS A 6 -3.52 -2.02 8.76
N ASN A 7 -4.84 -1.82 8.75
CA ASN A 7 -5.70 -2.14 9.89
C ASN A 7 -6.06 -3.63 9.94
N CYS A 8 -6.33 -4.27 8.80
CA CYS A 8 -6.68 -5.70 8.74
C CYS A 8 -5.68 -6.57 7.96
N ASN A 9 -4.59 -5.98 7.47
CA ASN A 9 -3.60 -6.59 6.57
C ASN A 9 -4.18 -7.26 5.31
N PHE A 10 -5.39 -6.86 4.90
CA PHE A 10 -6.02 -7.40 3.70
C PHE A 10 -5.41 -6.76 2.45
N LYS A 11 -4.98 -7.58 1.50
CA LYS A 11 -4.43 -7.16 0.21
C LYS A 11 -5.49 -7.28 -0.87
N PHE A 12 -5.64 -6.24 -1.69
CA PHE A 12 -6.63 -6.21 -2.76
C PHE A 12 -6.19 -5.33 -3.92
N GLU A 13 -6.69 -5.64 -5.11
CA GLU A 13 -6.45 -4.85 -6.31
C GLU A 13 -7.71 -4.05 -6.66
N ALA A 14 -7.61 -2.72 -6.66
CA ALA A 14 -8.73 -1.85 -6.99
C ALA A 14 -8.27 -0.69 -7.88
N LYS A 15 -9.08 -0.32 -8.88
CA LYS A 15 -8.80 0.84 -9.73
C LYS A 15 -9.10 2.17 -9.03
N ASN A 16 -10.10 2.18 -8.13
CA ASN A 16 -10.47 3.32 -7.30
C ASN A 16 -10.68 2.83 -5.86
N VAL A 17 -9.84 3.30 -4.94
CA VAL A 17 -9.92 2.93 -3.52
C VAL A 17 -10.67 4.02 -2.79
N PHE A 18 -11.88 3.70 -2.32
CA PHE A 18 -12.63 4.57 -1.40
C PHE A 18 -12.62 4.00 0.01
N ASP A 19 -12.75 2.67 0.16
CA ASP A 19 -12.84 1.98 1.45
C ASP A 19 -12.23 0.56 1.35
N CYS A 20 -11.79 0.00 2.47
CA CYS A 20 -11.25 -1.35 2.50
C CYS A 20 -12.42 -2.34 2.38
N PRO A 21 -12.42 -3.27 1.41
CA PRO A 21 -13.54 -4.21 1.22
C PRO A 21 -13.75 -5.17 2.39
N TYR A 22 -12.75 -5.31 3.28
CA TYR A 22 -12.81 -6.22 4.42
C TYR A 22 -13.24 -5.51 5.72
N CYS A 23 -12.59 -4.39 6.07
CA CYS A 23 -12.86 -3.70 7.33
C CYS A 23 -13.61 -2.36 7.19
N GLY A 24 -13.88 -1.91 5.96
CA GLY A 24 -14.55 -0.64 5.66
C GLY A 24 -13.73 0.61 5.97
N LYS A 25 -12.53 0.49 6.56
CA LYS A 25 -11.70 1.65 6.90
C LYS A 25 -10.85 2.10 5.71
N LYS A 26 -10.96 3.37 5.35
CA LYS A 26 -10.19 3.99 4.26
C LYS A 26 -8.86 4.59 4.67
N GLU A 27 -8.77 5.08 5.91
CA GLU A 27 -7.60 5.79 6.43
C GLU A 27 -6.35 4.92 6.55
N PHE A 28 -6.51 3.59 6.55
CA PHE A 28 -5.42 2.62 6.68
C PHE A 28 -5.04 1.96 5.35
N ILE A 29 -5.56 2.42 4.21
CA ILE A 29 -5.25 1.80 2.92
C ILE A 29 -4.00 2.45 2.34
N GLU A 30 -2.97 1.64 2.15
CA GLU A 30 -1.73 2.04 1.50
C GLU A 30 -1.55 1.30 0.20
N LYS A 31 -0.92 1.95 -0.78
CA LYS A 31 -0.52 1.30 -2.02
C LYS A 31 0.67 0.39 -1.72
N GLU A 32 0.63 -0.85 -2.18
CA GLU A 32 1.77 -1.75 -2.07
C GLU A 32 2.85 -1.25 -3.03
N LYS A 33 3.92 -0.67 -2.47
CA LYS A 33 5.13 -0.33 -3.22
C LYS A 33 5.84 -1.62 -3.61
N ASN A 34 6.34 -1.70 -4.84
CA ASN A 34 7.16 -2.84 -5.26
C ASN A 34 8.54 -2.78 -4.61
N ALA A 35 9.20 -3.94 -4.47
CA ALA A 35 10.55 -4.05 -3.90
C ALA A 35 11.56 -3.12 -4.59
N SER A 36 11.41 -2.91 -5.91
CA SER A 36 12.25 -1.97 -6.66
C SER A 36 12.11 -0.52 -6.18
N GLU A 37 10.90 -0.05 -5.85
CA GLU A 37 10.70 1.32 -5.34
C GLU A 37 11.26 1.49 -3.91
N LEU A 38 11.31 0.41 -3.14
CA LEU A 38 11.92 0.42 -1.81
C LEU A 38 13.46 0.48 -1.88
N LEU A 39 14.06 -0.09 -2.92
CA LEU A 39 15.51 -0.06 -3.13
C LEU A 39 15.98 1.33 -3.56
N ASP A 40 15.24 2.02 -4.43
CA ASP A 40 15.51 3.43 -4.80
C ASP A 40 15.45 4.39 -3.59
N ASP A 41 14.55 4.15 -2.63
CA ASP A 41 14.48 4.95 -1.39
C ASP A 41 15.71 4.73 -0.47
N ILE A 42 16.36 3.56 -0.51
CA ILE A 42 17.57 3.27 0.27
C ILE A 42 18.81 3.94 -0.35
N ASP A 43 18.92 3.91 -1.68
CA ASP A 43 20.07 4.49 -2.40
C ASP A 43 20.18 6.00 -2.10
N ARG A 44 19.05 6.71 -2.04
CA ARG A 44 18.98 8.14 -1.68
C ARG A 44 19.29 8.46 -0.22
N LEU A 45 19.19 7.50 0.70
CA LEU A 45 19.49 7.72 2.12
C LEU A 45 20.99 7.57 2.44
N LEU A 46 21.78 7.07 1.48
CA LEU A 46 23.21 6.82 1.64
C LEU A 46 24.09 7.89 0.94
N GLU A 47 23.50 8.87 0.26
CA GLU A 47 24.16 10.10 -0.23
C GLU A 47 24.09 11.24 0.80
#